data_AF-A0A6N2MB33-F1
#
_entry.id   AF-A0A6N2MB33-F1
#
_cell.length_a   1.000
_cell.length_b   1.000
_cell.length_c   1.000
_cell.angle_alpha   90.00
_cell.angle_beta   90.00
_cell.angle_gamma   90.00
#
_symmetry.space_group_name_H-M   'P 1'
#
loop_
_entity.id
_entity.type
_entity.pdbx_description
1 polymer ?
#
loop_
_entity_poly.entity_id
_entity_poly.type
_entity_poly.pdbx_seq_one_letter_code
_entity_poly.pdbx_strand_id
1 'polypeptide(L)'
;MDNLLWIVLEILLCSTAIVFLYSYSSWFSWRSSRMMTSSSSSSSSSYETPLPLGNLGWPFIGETIDFVSCAYSDRPESFMDKRRRMYGKVFKSHIFGSPTIVSTDAEVSRFILQSDAKVFVPSYPKSLTELMGKSSILLINGSLQRRIHGLIGAFFKSHHLKAQITRDMQSYIAFQVLVKALISLDPGEEMELLKKQFQEFIAGEEENGEAGAETHRI
;
A
#
# COMPACT_ATOMS: atom_id res chain seq x y z
N MET A 1 28.56 23.75 57.09
CA MET A 1 28.73 23.03 55.80
C MET A 1 27.41 22.95 55.02
N ASP A 2 26.33 23.42 55.63
CA ASP A 2 24.94 23.24 55.17
C ASP A 2 24.57 24.15 53.99
N ASN A 3 25.13 25.35 53.95
CA ASN A 3 24.91 26.29 52.84
C ASN A 3 25.52 25.80 51.52
N LEU A 4 26.63 25.04 51.58
CA LEU A 4 27.28 24.53 50.37
C LEU A 4 26.46 23.39 49.73
N LEU A 5 25.92 22.49 50.56
CA LEU A 5 25.03 21.42 50.09
C LEU A 5 23.73 21.98 49.50
N TRP A 6 23.20 23.04 50.10
CA TRP A 6 22.00 23.71 49.60
C TRP A 6 22.22 24.38 48.24
N ILE A 7 23.37 25.05 48.05
CA ILE A 7 23.76 25.66 46.76
C ILE A 7 23.94 24.59 45.68
N VAL A 8 24.54 23.44 46.00
CA VAL A 8 24.73 22.34 45.03
C VAL A 8 23.39 21.73 44.60
N LEU A 9 22.43 21.60 45.52
CA LEU A 9 21.08 21.13 45.20
C LEU A 9 20.33 22.07 44.24
N GLU A 10 20.40 23.39 44.49
CA GLU A 10 19.78 24.40 43.62
C GLU A 10 20.38 24.37 42.19
N ILE A 11 21.69 24.19 42.07
CA ILE A 11 22.36 24.08 40.77
C ILE A 11 21.92 22.81 40.03
N LEU A 12 21.80 21.68 40.73
CA LEU A 12 21.33 20.42 40.12
C LEU A 12 19.88 20.52 39.65
N LEU A 13 19.00 21.12 40.46
CA LEU A 13 17.60 21.36 40.07
C LEU A 13 17.49 22.30 38.87
N CYS A 14 18.27 23.38 38.84
CA CYS A 14 18.31 24.27 37.67
C CYS A 14 18.82 23.53 36.42
N SER A 15 19.88 22.74 36.54
CA SER A 15 20.45 22.01 35.39
C SER A 15 19.47 21.02 34.78
N THR A 16 18.72 20.28 35.61
CA THR A 16 17.72 19.31 35.15
C THR A 16 16.50 19.99 34.55
N ALA A 17 16.03 21.10 35.13
CA ALA A 17 14.95 21.90 34.55
C ALA A 17 15.34 22.47 33.17
N ILE A 18 16.57 22.96 33.01
CA ILE A 18 17.08 23.46 31.74
C ILE A 18 17.10 22.36 30.68
N VAL A 19 17.62 21.16 31.01
CA VAL A 19 17.63 20.01 30.08
C VAL A 19 16.20 19.60 29.69
N PHE A 20 15.26 19.64 30.62
CA PHE A 20 13.85 19.32 30.36
C PHE A 20 13.18 20.38 29.45
N LEU A 21 13.49 21.67 29.65
CA LEU A 21 13.00 22.74 28.79
C LEU A 21 13.60 22.65 27.38
N TYR A 22 14.88 22.31 27.24
CA TYR A 22 15.50 22.11 25.92
C TYR A 22 14.97 20.87 25.21
N SER A 23 14.69 19.77 25.92
CA SER A 23 14.11 18.58 25.32
C SER A 23 12.66 18.81 24.93
N TYR A 24 11.87 19.51 25.76
CA TYR A 24 10.50 19.89 25.45
C TYR A 24 10.44 20.93 24.32
N SER A 25 11.33 21.93 24.29
CA SER A 25 11.40 22.92 23.21
C SER A 25 11.88 22.29 21.91
N SER A 26 12.83 21.37 21.95
CA SER A 26 13.27 20.62 20.76
C SER A 26 12.17 19.71 20.25
N TRP A 27 11.46 19.02 21.13
CA TRP A 27 10.30 18.19 20.78
C TRP A 27 9.13 19.02 20.24
N PHE A 28 8.82 20.16 20.87
CA PHE A 28 7.76 21.07 20.47
C PHE A 28 8.11 21.82 19.18
N SER A 29 9.35 22.28 19.02
CA SER A 29 9.85 22.89 17.79
C SER A 29 9.87 21.87 16.65
N TRP A 30 10.25 20.62 16.91
CA TRP A 30 10.15 19.54 15.93
C TRP A 30 8.69 19.19 15.58
N ARG A 31 7.77 19.23 16.56
CA ARG A 31 6.33 19.01 16.37
C ARG A 31 5.63 20.19 15.69
N SER A 32 6.11 21.41 15.92
CA SER A 32 5.64 22.66 15.30
C SER A 32 6.21 22.82 13.88
N SER A 33 7.45 22.38 13.65
CA SER A 33 8.05 22.27 12.31
C SER A 33 7.34 21.20 11.46
N ARG A 34 6.75 20.17 12.08
CA ARG A 34 5.78 19.27 11.41
C ARG A 34 4.45 19.96 11.03
N MET A 35 4.16 21.14 11.59
CA MET A 35 2.95 21.93 11.34
C MET A 35 3.20 23.14 10.42
N MET A 36 4.46 23.50 10.15
CA MET A 36 4.85 24.67 9.35
C MET A 36 5.91 24.33 8.30
N THR A 37 5.54 23.51 7.32
CA THR A 37 6.13 23.57 5.96
C THR A 37 5.01 23.66 4.94
N SER A 38 4.16 24.66 5.13
CA SER A 38 3.18 25.09 4.15
C SER A 38 3.25 26.60 4.13
N SER A 39 3.90 27.15 3.10
CA SER A 39 3.86 28.52 2.57
C SER A 39 5.26 28.98 2.17
N SER A 40 5.69 28.59 0.97
CA SER A 40 6.70 29.35 0.22
C SER A 40 6.03 29.82 -1.06
N SER A 41 5.24 30.89 -0.95
CA SER A 41 4.81 31.69 -2.09
C SER A 41 5.97 32.58 -2.52
N SER A 42 6.83 32.08 -3.40
CA SER A 42 7.76 32.95 -4.14
C SER A 42 7.02 33.55 -5.32
N SER A 43 6.71 34.84 -5.21
CA SER A 43 6.18 35.67 -6.28
C SER A 43 7.27 35.91 -7.34
N SER A 44 7.18 35.21 -8.47
CA SER A 44 7.82 35.64 -9.72
C SER A 44 6.87 35.34 -10.88
N SER A 45 6.47 36.40 -11.57
CA SER A 45 5.55 36.43 -12.70
C SER A 45 6.13 35.69 -13.91
N SER A 46 5.61 34.49 -14.14
CA SER A 46 5.55 33.75 -15.41
C SER A 46 4.45 32.70 -15.21
N TYR A 47 3.84 32.21 -16.27
CA TYR A 47 2.73 31.24 -16.24
C TYR A 47 3.23 29.87 -15.72
N GLU A 48 3.64 29.82 -14.46
CA GLU A 48 4.00 28.61 -13.76
C GLU A 48 2.73 28.05 -13.14
N THR A 49 2.27 26.94 -13.70
CA THR A 49 1.27 26.12 -13.04
C THR A 49 1.78 25.79 -11.63
N PRO A 50 1.10 26.23 -10.56
CA PRO A 50 1.59 26.01 -9.21
C PRO A 50 1.70 24.51 -8.96
N LEU A 51 2.85 24.08 -8.44
CA LEU A 51 3.07 22.68 -8.06
C LEU A 51 2.00 22.24 -7.05
N PRO A 52 1.58 20.97 -7.10
CA PRO A 52 0.55 20.46 -6.18
C PRO A 52 0.99 20.62 -4.72
N LEU A 53 0.01 20.92 -3.87
CA LEU A 53 0.20 21.05 -2.42
C LEU A 53 0.66 19.72 -1.80
N GLY A 54 1.27 19.75 -0.61
CA GLY A 54 1.66 18.53 0.09
C GLY A 54 2.88 18.69 0.99
N ASN A 55 3.38 17.56 1.51
CA ASN A 55 4.38 17.50 2.58
C ASN A 55 5.52 16.54 2.22
N LEU A 56 6.76 17.03 2.27
CA LEU A 56 7.95 16.18 2.03
C LEU A 56 8.39 15.39 3.28
N GLY A 57 7.78 15.64 4.45
CA GLY A 57 8.06 14.86 5.65
C GLY A 57 9.49 15.02 6.19
N TRP A 58 10.01 13.96 6.78
CA TRP A 58 11.36 13.95 7.37
C TRP A 58 12.46 13.96 6.30
N PRO A 59 13.64 14.57 6.55
CA PRO A 59 14.79 14.45 5.67
C PRO A 59 15.12 12.97 5.38
N PHE A 60 15.45 12.64 4.13
CA PHE A 60 15.80 11.30 3.62
C PHE A 60 14.70 10.23 3.62
N ILE A 61 13.94 10.06 4.70
CA ILE A 61 12.90 9.01 4.79
C ILE A 61 11.52 9.53 4.35
N GLY A 62 11.31 10.84 4.41
CA GLY A 62 10.04 11.48 4.07
C GLY A 62 8.87 10.99 4.92
N GLU A 63 7.82 10.57 4.25
CA GLU A 63 6.61 9.98 4.83
C GLU A 63 6.60 8.43 4.71
N THR A 64 7.71 7.82 4.28
CA THR A 64 7.77 6.38 3.97
C THR A 64 7.37 5.49 5.14
N ILE A 65 7.78 5.81 6.37
CA ILE A 65 7.42 5.00 7.56
C ILE A 65 5.91 5.05 7.80
N ASP A 66 5.29 6.23 7.69
CA ASP A 66 3.84 6.40 7.85
C ASP A 66 3.09 5.68 6.72
N PHE A 67 3.59 5.77 5.49
CA PHE A 67 3.04 5.04 4.33
C PHE A 67 3.07 3.53 4.53
N VAL A 68 4.22 2.98 4.93
CA VAL A 68 4.38 1.54 5.18
C VAL A 68 3.55 1.10 6.38
N SER A 69 3.54 1.86 7.47
CA SER A 69 2.75 1.54 8.66
C SER A 69 1.25 1.48 8.35
N CYS A 70 0.73 2.40 7.54
CA CYS A 70 -0.65 2.34 7.08
C CYS A 70 -0.89 1.10 6.22
N ALA A 71 0.02 0.77 5.29
CA ALA A 71 -0.12 -0.36 4.39
C ALA A 71 -0.24 -1.73 5.11
N TYR A 72 0.36 -1.88 6.30
CA TYR A 72 0.27 -3.08 7.13
C TYR A 72 -0.80 -3.01 8.23
N SER A 73 -1.64 -1.98 8.24
CA SER A 73 -2.75 -1.84 9.16
C SER A 73 -4.05 -2.39 8.55
N ASP A 74 -5.09 -2.55 9.36
CA ASP A 74 -6.45 -2.92 8.92
C ASP A 74 -7.05 -1.93 7.91
N ARG A 75 -6.47 -0.72 7.81
CA ARG A 75 -6.93 0.35 6.91
C ARG A 75 -5.77 0.91 6.07
N PRO A 76 -5.34 0.20 5.01
CA PRO A 76 -4.21 0.62 4.15
C PRO A 76 -4.44 1.97 3.45
N GLU A 77 -5.69 2.28 3.13
CA GLU A 77 -6.09 3.54 2.47
C GLU A 77 -5.96 4.79 3.36
N SER A 78 -5.79 4.62 4.68
CA SER A 78 -5.78 5.72 5.64
C SER A 78 -4.71 6.76 5.34
N PHE A 79 -3.54 6.35 4.84
CA PHE A 79 -2.49 7.26 4.40
C PHE A 79 -3.00 8.18 3.28
N MET A 80 -3.59 7.59 2.24
CA MET A 80 -4.07 8.30 1.05
C MET A 80 -5.26 9.19 1.39
N ASP A 81 -6.24 8.69 2.14
CA ASP A 81 -7.43 9.45 2.52
C ASP A 81 -7.10 10.68 3.35
N LYS A 82 -6.12 10.58 4.26
CA LYS A 82 -5.67 11.70 5.08
C LYS A 82 -5.07 12.81 4.20
N ARG A 83 -4.14 12.47 3.30
CA ARG A 83 -3.50 13.46 2.40
C ARG A 83 -4.48 14.01 1.37
N ARG A 84 -5.36 13.17 0.82
CA ARG A 84 -6.42 13.59 -0.11
C ARG A 84 -7.30 14.67 0.50
N ARG A 85 -7.67 14.52 1.77
CA ARG A 85 -8.49 15.50 2.52
C ARG A 85 -7.74 16.81 2.80
N MET A 86 -6.42 16.76 3.01
CA MET A 86 -5.61 17.94 3.34
C MET A 86 -5.13 18.72 2.11
N TYR A 87 -4.75 18.02 1.04
CA TYR A 87 -4.02 18.60 -0.10
C TYR A 87 -4.77 18.46 -1.43
N GLY A 88 -5.87 17.71 -1.47
CA GLY A 88 -6.63 17.44 -2.68
C GLY A 88 -6.22 16.12 -3.36
N LYS A 89 -6.81 15.87 -4.53
CA LYS A 89 -6.66 14.59 -5.24
C LYS A 89 -5.24 14.34 -5.77
N VAL A 90 -4.47 15.40 -6.00
CA VAL A 90 -3.08 15.35 -6.47
C VAL A 90 -2.23 16.13 -5.47
N PHE A 91 -1.23 15.48 -4.89
CA PHE A 91 -0.39 16.08 -3.86
C PHE A 91 1.07 15.62 -3.93
N LYS A 92 1.99 16.42 -3.38
CA LYS A 92 3.40 16.05 -3.22
C LYS A 92 3.65 15.32 -1.90
N SER A 93 4.53 14.33 -1.96
CA SER A 93 5.02 13.57 -0.81
C SER A 93 6.49 13.20 -1.01
N HIS A 94 7.08 12.50 -0.06
CA HIS A 94 8.41 11.91 -0.20
C HIS A 94 8.34 10.46 0.29
N ILE A 95 8.38 9.52 -0.65
CA ILE A 95 8.16 8.09 -0.39
C ILE A 95 9.31 7.31 -1.02
N PHE A 96 9.86 6.34 -0.28
CA PHE A 96 10.98 5.49 -0.70
C PHE A 96 12.26 6.23 -1.08
N GLY A 97 12.58 7.31 -0.36
CA GLY A 97 13.83 8.05 -0.60
C GLY A 97 13.78 9.06 -1.75
N SER A 98 12.62 9.25 -2.37
CA SER A 98 12.42 10.19 -3.48
C SER A 98 11.23 11.13 -3.27
N PRO A 99 11.32 12.39 -3.70
CA PRO A 99 10.15 13.26 -3.88
C PRO A 99 9.18 12.65 -4.89
N THR A 100 7.91 12.52 -4.50
CA THR A 100 6.88 11.78 -5.26
C THR A 100 5.63 12.62 -5.41
N ILE A 101 5.07 12.69 -6.61
CA ILE A 101 3.72 13.21 -6.85
C ILE A 101 2.74 12.03 -6.79
N VAL A 102 1.76 12.13 -5.90
CA VAL A 102 0.72 11.12 -5.71
C VAL A 102 -0.57 11.64 -6.30
N SER A 103 -1.20 10.84 -7.17
CA SER A 103 -2.52 11.10 -7.73
C SER A 103 -3.51 10.05 -7.28
N THR A 104 -4.65 10.51 -6.75
CA THR A 104 -5.86 9.72 -6.51
C THR A 104 -6.97 10.07 -7.50
N ASP A 105 -6.66 10.88 -8.52
CA ASP A 105 -7.60 11.24 -9.57
C ASP A 105 -7.56 10.21 -10.71
N ALA A 106 -8.74 9.71 -11.09
CA ALA A 106 -8.89 8.68 -12.11
C ALA A 106 -8.52 9.19 -13.52
N GLU A 107 -8.77 10.46 -13.83
CA GLU A 107 -8.46 11.04 -15.14
C GLU A 107 -6.95 11.18 -15.30
N VAL A 108 -6.27 11.67 -14.27
CA VAL A 108 -4.80 11.75 -14.23
C VAL A 108 -4.17 10.36 -14.30
N SER A 109 -4.68 9.40 -13.53
CA SER A 109 -4.18 8.02 -13.55
C SER A 109 -4.36 7.38 -14.92
N ARG A 110 -5.53 7.58 -15.56
CA ARG A 110 -5.80 7.12 -16.92
C ARG A 110 -4.85 7.76 -17.92
N PHE A 111 -4.61 9.06 -17.83
CA PHE A 111 -3.68 9.76 -18.70
C PHE A 111 -2.25 9.20 -18.59
N ILE A 112 -1.75 9.00 -17.36
CA ILE A 112 -0.43 8.41 -17.11
C ILE A 112 -0.35 7.00 -17.69
N LEU A 113 -1.37 6.16 -17.47
CA LEU A 113 -1.41 4.77 -17.97
C LEU A 113 -1.56 4.65 -19.50
N GLN A 114 -2.19 5.64 -20.15
CA GLN A 114 -2.39 5.68 -21.61
C GLN A 114 -1.26 6.38 -22.36
N SER A 115 -0.44 7.15 -21.66
CA SER A 115 0.71 7.85 -22.23
C SER A 115 1.77 6.88 -22.76
N ASP A 116 2.59 7.35 -23.71
CA ASP A 116 3.72 6.55 -24.20
C ASP A 116 4.75 6.35 -23.07
N ALA A 117 5.35 5.17 -23.04
CA ALA A 117 6.36 4.75 -22.07
C ALA A 117 7.63 5.63 -22.07
N LYS A 118 7.73 6.57 -23.02
CA LYS A 118 8.77 7.59 -23.08
C LYS A 118 8.51 8.79 -22.16
N VAL A 119 7.24 9.08 -21.85
CA VAL A 119 6.84 10.23 -21.02
C VAL A 119 6.78 9.83 -19.55
N PHE A 120 6.24 8.65 -19.26
CA PHE A 120 6.20 8.08 -17.91
C PHE A 120 6.79 6.67 -17.90
N VAL A 121 7.85 6.48 -17.10
CA VAL A 121 8.52 5.20 -16.94
C VAL A 121 8.16 4.62 -15.57
N PRO A 122 7.70 3.35 -15.48
CA PRO A 122 7.50 2.68 -14.20
C PRO A 122 8.82 2.68 -13.40
N SER A 123 8.77 3.22 -12.19
CA SER A 123 9.92 3.28 -11.29
C SER A 123 9.56 2.57 -10.00
N TYR A 124 10.40 1.61 -9.61
CA TYR A 124 10.22 0.80 -8.41
C TYR A 124 11.46 0.90 -7.52
N PRO A 125 11.34 0.71 -6.19
CA PRO A 125 12.49 0.67 -5.29
C PRO A 125 13.51 -0.39 -5.73
N LYS A 126 14.81 -0.09 -5.58
CA LYS A 126 15.90 -0.98 -6.01
C LYS A 126 15.75 -2.41 -5.48
N SER A 127 15.41 -2.57 -4.20
CA SER A 127 15.17 -3.87 -3.58
C SER A 127 14.07 -4.67 -4.28
N LEU A 128 12.99 -4.01 -4.72
CA LEU A 128 11.91 -4.65 -5.46
C LEU A 128 12.36 -5.02 -6.88
N THR A 129 13.14 -4.16 -7.53
CA THR A 129 13.68 -4.46 -8.87
C THR A 129 14.69 -5.60 -8.87
N GLU A 130 15.52 -5.71 -7.83
CA GLU A 130 16.49 -6.80 -7.66
C GLU A 130 15.78 -8.12 -7.37
N LEU A 131 14.76 -8.10 -6.51
CA LEU A 131 13.93 -9.27 -6.19
C LEU A 131 13.17 -9.79 -7.42
N MET A 132 12.54 -8.89 -8.18
CA MET A 132 11.74 -9.25 -9.35
C MET A 132 12.62 -9.66 -10.55
N GLY A 133 13.88 -9.25 -10.57
CA GLY A 133 14.81 -9.47 -11.66
C GLY A 133 14.60 -8.50 -12.83
N LYS A 134 15.69 -8.22 -13.57
CA LYS A 134 15.72 -7.28 -14.71
C LYS A 134 14.82 -7.67 -15.90
N SER A 135 14.35 -8.92 -15.90
CA SER A 135 13.45 -9.48 -16.92
C SER A 135 12.00 -9.60 -16.42
N SER A 136 11.65 -8.98 -15.29
CA SER A 136 10.27 -8.99 -14.79
C SER A 136 9.36 -8.19 -15.72
N ILE A 137 8.14 -8.69 -15.92
CA ILE A 137 7.07 -7.98 -16.64
C ILE A 137 6.82 -6.56 -16.10
N LEU A 138 7.11 -6.31 -14.82
CA LEU A 138 6.99 -5.01 -14.18
C LEU A 138 8.08 -4.02 -14.61
N LEU A 139 9.23 -4.52 -15.07
CA LEU A 139 10.39 -3.71 -15.50
C LEU A 139 10.54 -3.65 -17.02
N ILE A 140 9.96 -4.62 -17.74
CA ILE A 140 9.98 -4.66 -19.19
C ILE A 140 9.04 -3.57 -19.71
N ASN A 141 9.58 -2.65 -20.49
CA ASN A 141 8.83 -1.55 -21.10
C ASN A 141 8.77 -1.71 -22.64
N GLY A 142 7.70 -1.21 -23.29
CA GLY A 142 7.61 -1.15 -24.75
C GLY A 142 7.09 -2.41 -25.46
N SER A 143 7.70 -2.78 -26.60
CA SER A 143 7.20 -3.86 -27.48
C SER A 143 7.25 -5.25 -26.84
N LEU A 144 8.27 -5.50 -26.00
CA LEU A 144 8.40 -6.75 -25.26
C LEU A 144 7.32 -6.90 -24.19
N GLN A 145 6.97 -5.81 -23.50
CA GLN A 145 5.86 -5.79 -22.54
C GLN A 145 4.54 -6.14 -23.24
N ARG A 146 4.25 -5.52 -24.38
CA ARG A 146 3.04 -5.81 -25.18
C ARG A 146 2.99 -7.28 -25.62
N ARG A 147 4.11 -7.85 -26.03
CA ARG A 147 4.19 -9.27 -26.43
C ARG A 147 3.91 -10.20 -25.25
N ILE A 148 4.52 -9.93 -24.09
CA ILE A 148 4.29 -10.73 -22.87
C ILE A 148 2.85 -10.58 -22.38
N HIS A 149 2.29 -9.36 -22.34
CA HIS A 149 0.88 -9.13 -22.02
C HIS A 149 -0.06 -9.83 -23.00
N GLY A 150 0.28 -9.85 -24.29
CA GLY A 150 -0.48 -10.59 -25.29
C GLY A 150 -0.48 -12.10 -25.04
N LEU A 151 0.69 -12.66 -24.71
CA LEU A 151 0.83 -14.09 -24.36
C LEU A 151 0.07 -14.44 -23.09
N ILE A 152 0.18 -13.62 -22.05
CA ILE A 152 -0.57 -13.79 -20.79
C ILE A 152 -2.08 -13.65 -21.03
N GLY A 153 -2.50 -12.65 -21.81
CA GLY A 153 -3.90 -12.47 -22.18
C GLY A 153 -4.44 -13.65 -22.99
N ALA A 154 -3.65 -14.20 -23.91
CA ALA A 154 -4.02 -15.42 -24.65
C ALA A 154 -4.09 -16.65 -23.73
N PHE A 155 -3.17 -16.76 -22.78
CA PHE A 155 -3.14 -17.81 -21.77
C PHE A 155 -4.40 -17.79 -20.89
N PHE A 156 -4.80 -16.62 -20.39
CA PHE A 156 -6.03 -16.47 -19.59
C PHE A 156 -7.33 -16.63 -20.38
N LYS A 157 -7.30 -16.48 -21.72
CA LYS A 157 -8.45 -16.76 -22.59
C LYS A 157 -8.66 -18.25 -22.85
N SER A 158 -7.68 -19.10 -22.54
CA SER A 158 -7.82 -20.54 -22.70
C SER A 158 -8.69 -21.12 -21.58
N HIS A 159 -9.87 -21.61 -21.94
CA HIS A 159 -10.84 -22.19 -21.00
C HIS A 159 -10.27 -23.39 -20.23
N HIS A 160 -9.41 -24.19 -20.88
CA HIS A 160 -8.80 -25.37 -20.27
C HIS A 160 -7.77 -25.00 -19.19
N LEU A 161 -6.90 -24.03 -19.47
CA LEU A 161 -5.89 -23.56 -18.53
C LEU A 161 -6.52 -22.80 -17.35
N LYS A 162 -7.57 -22.02 -17.61
CA LYS A 162 -8.36 -21.37 -16.56
C LYS A 162 -8.95 -22.41 -15.60
N ALA A 163 -9.60 -23.46 -16.14
CA ALA A 163 -10.19 -24.51 -15.32
C ALA A 163 -9.15 -25.26 -14.48
N GLN A 164 -7.97 -25.54 -15.05
CA GLN A 164 -6.90 -26.23 -14.34
C GLN A 164 -6.31 -25.37 -13.21
N ILE A 165 -6.04 -24.08 -13.46
CA ILE A 165 -5.51 -23.16 -12.44
C ILE A 165 -6.53 -22.92 -11.33
N THR A 166 -7.82 -22.77 -11.65
CA THR A 166 -8.88 -22.62 -10.64
C THR A 166 -8.97 -23.84 -9.76
N ARG A 167 -8.91 -25.05 -10.33
CA ARG A 167 -8.91 -26.30 -9.57
C ARG A 167 -7.71 -26.41 -8.63
N ASP A 168 -6.52 -26.07 -9.12
CA ASP A 168 -5.29 -26.12 -8.33
C ASP A 168 -5.31 -25.09 -7.19
N MET A 169 -5.80 -23.87 -7.45
CA MET A 169 -5.99 -22.84 -6.42
C MET A 169 -7.02 -23.26 -5.37
N GLN A 170 -8.15 -23.84 -5.79
CA GLN A 170 -9.16 -24.38 -4.88
C GLN A 170 -8.58 -25.47 -3.99
N SER A 171 -7.81 -26.40 -4.56
CA SER A 171 -7.14 -27.47 -3.81
C SER A 171 -6.16 -26.92 -2.76
N TYR A 172 -5.35 -25.93 -3.13
CA TYR A 172 -4.41 -25.28 -2.20
C TYR A 172 -5.11 -24.54 -1.07
N ILE A 173 -6.17 -23.77 -1.38
CA ILE A 173 -6.96 -23.04 -0.38
C ILE A 173 -7.71 -24.01 0.53
N ALA A 174 -8.35 -25.04 -0.03
CA ALA A 174 -9.04 -26.07 0.72
C ALA A 174 -8.07 -26.81 1.65
N PHE A 175 -6.86 -27.14 1.18
CA PHE A 175 -5.81 -27.73 2.00
C PHE A 175 -5.36 -26.80 3.14
N GLN A 176 -5.15 -25.51 2.88
CA GLN A 176 -4.82 -24.52 3.91
C GLN A 176 -5.93 -24.36 4.96
N VAL A 177 -7.19 -24.28 4.52
CA VAL A 177 -8.36 -24.22 5.40
C VAL A 177 -8.48 -25.50 6.22
N LEU A 178 -8.31 -26.66 5.60
CA LEU A 178 -8.32 -27.95 6.26
C LEU A 178 -7.20 -28.07 7.29
N VAL A 179 -5.97 -27.65 6.96
CA VAL A 179 -4.83 -27.65 7.89
C VAL A 179 -5.09 -26.69 9.05
N LYS A 180 -5.66 -25.51 8.82
CA LYS A 180 -6.07 -24.58 9.88
C LYS A 180 -7.21 -25.14 10.73
N ALA A 181 -8.18 -25.83 10.13
CA ALA A 181 -9.28 -26.50 10.81
C ALA A 181 -8.81 -27.72 11.62
N LEU A 182 -7.82 -28.46 11.13
CA LEU A 182 -7.22 -29.61 11.81
C LEU A 182 -6.28 -29.20 12.95
N ILE A 183 -5.61 -28.04 12.83
CA ILE A 183 -4.68 -27.51 13.85
C ILE A 183 -5.42 -26.70 14.93
N SER A 184 -6.63 -26.21 14.66
CA SER A 184 -7.46 -25.48 15.63
C SER A 184 -8.51 -26.40 16.28
N LEU A 185 -8.20 -26.92 17.47
CA LEU A 185 -9.14 -27.57 18.38
C LEU A 185 -10.22 -26.58 18.85
N ASP A 186 -11.41 -26.64 18.27
CA ASP A 186 -12.66 -27.10 18.91
C ASP A 186 -13.89 -26.83 17.99
N PRO A 187 -14.92 -27.70 18.01
CA PRO A 187 -16.06 -27.64 17.10
C PRO A 187 -17.01 -26.51 17.52
N GLY A 188 -16.72 -25.30 17.08
CA GLY A 188 -17.63 -24.16 17.18
C GLY A 188 -18.75 -24.23 16.15
N GLU A 189 -19.84 -23.52 16.44
CA GLU A 189 -21.05 -23.36 15.61
C GLU A 189 -20.74 -22.92 14.15
N GLU A 190 -19.62 -22.22 13.95
CA GLU A 190 -19.12 -21.82 12.62
C GLU A 190 -18.66 -23.00 11.76
N MET A 191 -18.15 -24.08 12.34
CA MET A 191 -17.72 -25.28 11.60
C MET A 191 -18.92 -26.00 10.99
N GLU A 192 -20.05 -26.05 11.70
CA GLU A 192 -21.28 -26.66 11.19
C GLU A 192 -21.97 -25.76 10.15
N LEU A 193 -21.90 -24.44 10.31
CA LEU A 193 -22.34 -23.50 9.28
C LEU A 193 -21.52 -23.64 7.98
N LEU A 194 -20.20 -23.72 8.10
CA LEU A 194 -19.31 -23.85 6.95
C LEU A 194 -19.49 -25.21 6.26
N LYS A 195 -19.64 -26.29 7.02
CA LYS A 195 -19.94 -27.63 6.49
C LYS A 195 -21.28 -27.65 5.76
N LYS A 196 -22.29 -26.95 6.29
CA LYS A 196 -23.60 -26.82 5.64
C LYS A 196 -23.52 -26.03 4.33
N GLN A 197 -22.82 -24.89 4.31
CA GLN A 197 -22.63 -24.09 3.09
C GLN A 197 -21.84 -24.85 2.02
N PHE A 198 -20.84 -25.64 2.42
CA PHE A 198 -20.05 -26.44 1.48
C PHE A 198 -20.86 -27.59 0.89
N GLN A 199 -21.74 -28.22 1.68
CA GLN A 199 -22.66 -29.26 1.19
C GLN A 199 -23.73 -28.68 0.24
N GLU A 200 -24.28 -27.51 0.54
CA GLU A 200 -25.21 -26.81 -0.37
C GLU A 200 -24.54 -26.41 -1.70
N PHE A 201 -23.26 -26.02 -1.65
CA PHE A 201 -22.48 -25.71 -2.85
C PHE A 201 -22.24 -26.94 -3.73
N ILE A 202 -21.85 -28.08 -3.14
CA ILE A 202 -21.62 -29.33 -3.88
C ILE A 202 -22.94 -29.86 -4.47
N ALA A 203 -24.03 -29.84 -3.70
CA ALA A 203 -25.34 -30.25 -4.19
C ALA A 203 -25.84 -29.36 -5.35
N GLY A 204 -25.55 -28.05 -5.29
CA GLY A 204 -25.89 -27.12 -6.37
C GLY A 204 -25.05 -27.28 -7.65
N GLU A 205 -23.84 -27.83 -7.56
CA GLU A 205 -23.00 -28.15 -8.73
C GLU A 205 -23.46 -29.44 -9.44
N GLU A 206 -24.00 -30.43 -8.71
CA GLU A 206 -24.53 -31.66 -9.32
C GLU A 206 -25.84 -31.42 -10.07
N GLU A 207 -26.76 -30.61 -9.52
CA GLU A 207 -28.06 -30.34 -10.15
C GLU A 207 -27.91 -29.50 -11.44
N ASN A 208 -26.91 -28.63 -11.51
CA ASN A 208 -26.63 -27.81 -12.70
C ASN A 208 -25.79 -28.56 -13.75
N GLY A 209 -25.17 -29.69 -13.38
CA GLY A 209 -24.44 -30.58 -14.27
C GLY A 209 -25.34 -31.55 -15.05
N GLU A 210 -26.47 -31.96 -14.49
CA GLU A 210 -27.42 -32.87 -15.16
C GLU A 210 -28.37 -32.15 -16.12
N ALA A 211 -28.73 -30.88 -15.88
CA ALA A 211 -29.60 -30.12 -16.80
C ALA A 211 -28.96 -29.80 -18.16
N GLY A 212 -27.62 -29.89 -18.29
CA GLY A 212 -26.89 -29.62 -19.53
C GLY A 212 -26.67 -30.83 -20.44
N ALA A 213 -26.95 -32.05 -19.97
CA ALA A 213 -26.57 -33.27 -20.68
C ALA A 213 -27.68 -33.84 -21.60
N GLU A 214 -28.91 -33.33 -21.55
CA GLU A 214 -30.06 -33.98 -22.22
C GLU A 214 -30.64 -33.21 -23.43
N THR A 215 -29.96 -32.17 -23.95
CA THR A 215 -30.44 -31.44 -25.16
C THR A 215 -29.63 -31.74 -26.44
N HIS A 216 -28.79 -32.77 -26.46
CA HIS A 216 -28.01 -33.13 -27.66
C HIS A 216 -28.18 -34.61 -28.08
N ARG A 217 -29.42 -35.10 -28.07
CA ARG A 217 -29.83 -36.23 -28.91
C ARG A 217 -31.28 -36.05 -29.33
N ILE A 218 -31.52 -35.39 -30.45
CA ILE A 218 -32.27 -35.87 -31.64
C ILE A 218 -31.69 -35.15 -32.86
#